data_AF-A0A379X2I4-F1
#
_entry.id   AF-A0A379X2I4-F1
#
_cell.length_a   1.000
_cell.length_b   1.000
_cell.length_c   1.000
_cell.angle_alpha   90.00
_cell.angle_beta   90.00
_cell.angle_gamma   90.00
#
_symmetry.space_group_name_H-M   'P 1'
#
loop_
_entity.id
_entity.type
_entity.pdbx_description
1 polymer ?
#
loop_
_entity_poly.entity_id
_entity_poly.type
_entity_poly.pdbx_seq_one_letter_code
_entity_poly.pdbx_strand_id
1 'polypeptide(L)'
;MRGQFNGVGLFYRACPDAFPAVIPQNSAQQAEFDNIIAPLREWEVTHQLERLADRPLLLWHGQEDDVVPAIETFRLQQALAAAKLDKHVTCLWAAGVRHRITPEALSATVAFFRQHLLNAEYAYTLGLQAVAKLADWHFCR
;
A
#
# COMPACT_ATOMS: atom_id res chain seq x y z
N MET A 1 3.77 4.00 -11.42
CA MET A 1 3.70 3.04 -10.28
C MET A 1 3.09 3.71 -9.05
N ARG A 2 2.38 2.99 -8.18
CA ARG A 2 1.96 3.46 -6.83
C ARG A 2 2.46 2.42 -5.83
N GLY A 3 3.18 2.87 -4.80
CA GLY A 3 3.43 2.07 -3.60
C GLY A 3 2.49 2.58 -2.52
N GLN A 4 1.69 1.70 -1.93
CA GLN A 4 0.83 2.08 -0.81
C GLN A 4 1.19 1.25 0.41
N PHE A 5 1.78 1.94 1.39
CA PHE A 5 1.98 1.42 2.72
C PHE A 5 0.75 1.73 3.55
N ASN A 6 0.29 0.76 4.35
CA ASN A 6 -0.81 0.94 5.31
C ASN A 6 -2.09 1.46 4.64
N GLY A 7 -2.38 0.96 3.43
CA GLY A 7 -3.40 1.49 2.52
C GLY A 7 -4.83 1.18 2.94
N VAL A 8 -5.41 1.98 3.83
CA VAL A 8 -6.87 2.12 3.87
C VAL A 8 -7.29 2.93 2.66
N GLY A 9 -7.65 2.24 1.58
CA GLY A 9 -8.47 2.81 0.52
C GLY A 9 -9.97 2.69 0.79
N LEU A 10 -10.34 2.05 1.90
CA LEU A 10 -11.71 1.78 2.33
C LEU A 10 -12.06 2.62 3.57
N PHE A 11 -11.95 3.95 3.45
CA PHE A 11 -12.10 4.89 4.56
C PHE A 11 -13.48 4.83 5.25
N TYR A 12 -14.56 4.71 4.47
CA TYR A 12 -15.92 4.59 4.98
C TYR A 12 -16.09 3.30 5.79
N ARG A 13 -15.53 2.20 5.28
CA ARG A 13 -15.73 0.88 5.88
C ARG A 13 -14.80 0.60 7.06
N ALA A 14 -13.64 1.24 7.09
CA ALA A 14 -12.70 1.22 8.22
C ALA A 14 -13.11 2.14 9.37
N CYS A 15 -14.05 3.07 9.14
CA CYS A 15 -14.43 4.11 10.10
C CYS A 15 -14.89 3.56 11.48
N PRO A 16 -15.70 2.48 11.56
CA PRO A 16 -16.08 1.92 12.86
C PRO A 16 -14.89 1.44 13.69
N ASP A 17 -13.87 0.85 13.05
CA ASP A 17 -12.68 0.33 13.72
C ASP A 17 -11.66 1.44 14.03
N ALA A 18 -11.59 2.48 13.17
CA ALA A 18 -10.66 3.60 13.31
C ALA A 18 -11.12 4.67 14.32
N PHE A 19 -12.42 4.73 14.64
CA PHE A 19 -12.99 5.70 15.59
C PHE A 19 -13.75 5.00 16.74
N PRO A 20 -13.07 4.18 17.55
CA PRO A 20 -13.70 3.36 18.60
C PRO A 20 -14.34 4.17 19.75
N ALA A 21 -14.10 5.49 19.83
CA ALA A 21 -14.73 6.35 20.83
C ALA A 21 -16.21 6.67 20.51
N VAL A 22 -16.67 6.37 19.29
CA VAL A 22 -18.07 6.57 18.87
C VAL A 22 -18.67 5.21 18.54
N ILE A 23 -18.94 4.39 19.56
CA ILE A 23 -19.71 3.15 19.39
C ILE A 23 -21.19 3.50 19.55
N PRO A 24 -21.99 3.43 18.48
CA PRO A 24 -23.43 3.68 18.58
C PRO A 24 -24.07 2.63 19.50
N GLN A 25 -24.78 3.08 20.54
CA GLN A 25 -25.44 2.19 21.51
C GLN A 25 -26.92 1.96 21.18
N ASN A 26 -27.48 2.72 20.24
CA ASN A 26 -28.85 2.59 19.79
C ASN A 26 -28.99 2.95 18.31
N SER A 27 -30.16 2.67 17.73
CA SER A 27 -30.45 2.90 16.32
C SER A 27 -30.38 4.37 15.90
N ALA A 28 -30.71 5.31 16.79
CA ALA A 28 -30.63 6.75 16.48
C ALA A 28 -29.17 7.21 16.37
N GLN A 29 -28.31 6.76 17.29
CA GLN A 29 -26.86 7.00 17.22
C GLN A 29 -26.23 6.31 16.03
N GLN A 30 -26.72 5.13 15.62
CA GLN A 30 -26.23 4.45 14.42
C GLN A 30 -26.56 5.28 13.17
N ALA A 31 -27.78 5.78 13.06
CA ALA A 31 -28.19 6.63 11.95
C ALA A 31 -27.38 7.94 11.91
N GLU A 32 -27.09 8.54 13.06
CA GLU A 32 -26.24 9.73 13.15
C GLU A 32 -24.80 9.44 12.72
N PHE A 33 -24.22 8.33 13.20
CA PHE A 33 -22.89 7.88 12.78
C PHE A 33 -22.84 7.65 11.27
N ASP A 34 -23.81 6.91 10.71
CA ASP A 34 -23.92 6.65 9.27
C ASP A 34 -24.00 7.95 8.46
N ASN A 35 -24.72 8.95 8.95
CA ASN A 35 -24.81 10.27 8.31
C ASN A 35 -23.47 11.03 8.36
N ILE A 36 -22.74 10.95 9.48
CA ILE A 36 -21.41 11.58 9.63
C ILE A 36 -20.41 10.96 8.65
N ILE A 37 -20.44 9.64 8.50
CA ILE A 37 -19.46 8.93 7.67
C ILE A 37 -19.87 8.86 6.19
N ALA A 38 -21.16 9.04 5.85
CA ALA A 38 -21.67 8.98 4.48
C ALA A 38 -20.83 9.76 3.44
N PRO A 39 -20.32 10.98 3.71
CA PRO A 39 -19.48 11.72 2.77
C PRO A 39 -18.14 11.02 2.45
N LEU A 40 -17.63 10.17 3.35
CA LEU A 40 -16.37 9.44 3.13
C LEU A 40 -16.48 8.42 1.99
N ARG A 41 -17.70 8.00 1.62
CA ARG A 41 -17.91 7.07 0.49
C ARG A 41 -17.35 7.59 -0.82
N GLU A 42 -17.40 8.89 -1.06
CA GLU A 42 -16.84 9.49 -2.28
C GLU A 42 -15.34 9.21 -2.43
N TRP A 43 -14.63 9.06 -1.31
CA TRP A 43 -13.19 8.88 -1.26
C TRP A 43 -12.75 7.42 -1.23
N GLU A 44 -13.70 6.48 -1.34
CA GLU A 44 -13.43 5.05 -1.43
C GLU A 44 -12.63 4.72 -2.71
N VAL A 45 -11.50 4.05 -2.53
CA VAL A 45 -10.61 3.67 -3.62
C VAL A 45 -11.24 2.62 -4.54
N THR A 46 -12.27 1.92 -4.06
CA THR A 46 -13.03 0.93 -4.84
C THR A 46 -13.77 1.54 -6.03
N HIS A 47 -14.00 2.86 -6.04
CA HIS A 47 -14.53 3.56 -7.21
C HIS A 47 -13.49 3.75 -8.32
N GLN A 48 -12.21 3.47 -8.07
CA GLN A 48 -11.10 3.76 -8.98
C GLN A 48 -10.17 2.54 -9.20
N LEU A 49 -10.69 1.32 -9.08
CA LEU A 49 -9.88 0.09 -9.20
C LEU A 49 -9.12 0.00 -10.53
N GLU A 50 -9.74 0.38 -11.65
CA GLU A 50 -9.08 0.36 -12.96
C GLU A 50 -7.86 1.30 -12.99
N ARG A 51 -7.97 2.49 -12.41
CA ARG A 51 -6.88 3.48 -12.29
C ARG A 51 -5.80 3.08 -11.28
N LEU A 52 -6.11 2.15 -10.39
CA LEU A 52 -5.12 1.55 -9.49
C LEU A 52 -4.35 0.45 -10.22
N ALA A 53 -5.06 -0.36 -11.01
CA ALA A 53 -4.55 -1.53 -11.72
C ALA A 53 -3.86 -1.22 -13.05
N ASP A 54 -3.97 0.02 -13.55
CA ASP A 54 -3.32 0.50 -14.78
C ASP A 54 -1.79 0.45 -14.77
N ARG A 55 -1.18 0.06 -13.64
CA ARG A 55 0.26 0.03 -13.41
C ARG A 55 0.61 -0.97 -12.31
N PRO A 56 1.91 -1.32 -12.18
CA PRO A 56 2.38 -2.08 -11.02
C PRO A 56 1.96 -1.43 -9.69
N LEU A 57 1.31 -2.22 -8.84
CA LEU A 57 0.84 -1.87 -7.51
C LEU A 57 1.43 -2.82 -6.47
N LEU A 58 2.11 -2.27 -5.47
CA LEU A 58 2.56 -3.03 -4.29
C LEU A 58 1.66 -2.70 -3.11
N LEU A 59 1.06 -3.74 -2.54
CA LEU A 59 0.34 -3.72 -1.27
C LEU A 59 1.21 -4.43 -0.22
N TRP A 60 1.56 -3.73 0.85
CA TRP A 60 2.23 -4.32 2.02
C TRP A 60 1.45 -4.02 3.29
N HIS A 61 1.31 -5.03 4.16
CA HIS A 61 0.63 -4.86 5.45
C HIS A 61 1.18 -5.78 6.53
N GLY A 62 1.29 -5.27 7.77
CA GLY A 62 1.54 -6.08 8.96
C GLY A 62 0.27 -6.80 9.42
N GLN A 63 0.29 -8.12 9.55
CA GLN A 63 -0.94 -8.90 9.83
C GLN A 63 -1.55 -8.61 11.21
N GLU A 64 -0.76 -8.08 12.13
CA GLU A 64 -1.18 -7.75 13.50
C GLU A 64 -1.27 -6.23 13.71
N ASP A 65 -1.39 -5.43 12.63
CA ASP A 65 -1.58 -3.99 12.71
C ASP A 65 -2.85 -3.66 13.54
N ASP A 66 -2.60 -3.06 14.70
CA ASP A 66 -3.56 -2.73 15.76
C ASP A 66 -4.19 -1.34 15.57
N VAL A 67 -3.75 -0.58 14.57
CA VAL A 67 -4.26 0.77 14.25
C VAL A 67 -5.03 0.76 12.93
N VAL A 68 -4.51 0.06 11.92
CA VAL A 68 -5.15 -0.08 10.60
C VAL A 68 -5.29 -1.57 10.30
N PRO A 69 -6.46 -2.17 10.53
CA PRO A 69 -6.66 -3.60 10.36
C PRO A 69 -6.30 -4.11 8.95
N ALA A 70 -5.53 -5.21 8.91
CA ALA A 70 -5.10 -5.86 7.66
C ALA A 70 -6.26 -6.27 6.72
N ILE A 71 -7.45 -6.45 7.30
CA ILE A 71 -8.66 -6.85 6.57
C ILE A 71 -9.05 -5.85 5.47
N GLU A 72 -8.76 -4.56 5.64
CA GLU A 72 -9.11 -3.55 4.62
C GLU A 72 -8.20 -3.67 3.40
N THR A 73 -6.90 -3.88 3.59
CA THR A 73 -5.96 -4.19 2.50
C THR A 73 -6.33 -5.50 1.81
N PHE A 74 -6.77 -6.50 2.57
CA PHE A 74 -7.22 -7.78 2.02
C PHE A 74 -8.48 -7.64 1.17
N ARG A 75 -9.45 -6.82 1.60
CA ARG A 75 -10.65 -6.52 0.82
C ARG A 75 -10.31 -5.79 -0.48
N LEU A 76 -9.35 -4.86 -0.47
CA LEU A 76 -8.88 -4.21 -1.70
C LEU A 76 -8.28 -5.24 -2.67
N GLN A 77 -7.43 -6.15 -2.17
CA GLN A 77 -6.89 -7.25 -2.98
C GLN A 77 -8.02 -8.10 -3.58
N GLN A 78 -9.02 -8.48 -2.78
CA GLN A 78 -10.17 -9.26 -3.27
C GLN A 78 -10.99 -8.49 -4.31
N ALA A 79 -11.21 -7.19 -4.13
CA ALA A 79 -11.96 -6.37 -5.08
C ALA A 79 -11.23 -6.28 -6.43
N LEU A 80 -9.91 -6.10 -6.42
CA LEU A 80 -9.08 -6.13 -7.63
C LEU A 80 -9.15 -7.49 -8.32
N ALA A 81 -9.04 -8.60 -7.57
CA ALA A 81 -9.12 -9.95 -8.14
C ALA A 81 -10.51 -10.26 -8.71
N ALA A 82 -11.59 -9.90 -8.01
CA ALA A 82 -12.96 -10.09 -8.47
C ALA A 82 -13.24 -9.33 -9.78
N ALA A 83 -12.64 -8.15 -9.94
CA ALA A 83 -12.69 -7.36 -11.16
C ALA A 83 -11.70 -7.81 -12.25
N LYS A 84 -10.86 -8.84 -12.00
CA LYS A 84 -9.78 -9.29 -12.88
C LYS A 84 -8.73 -8.20 -13.19
N LEU A 85 -8.52 -7.32 -12.23
CA LEU A 85 -7.60 -6.17 -12.28
C LEU A 85 -6.32 -6.41 -11.46
N ASP A 86 -6.07 -7.64 -11.04
CA ASP A 86 -4.98 -8.02 -10.14
C ASP A 86 -3.67 -8.41 -10.85
N LYS A 87 -3.65 -8.40 -12.19
CA LYS A 87 -2.49 -8.81 -13.01
C LYS A 87 -1.16 -8.14 -12.62
N HIS A 88 -1.22 -6.89 -12.15
CA HIS A 88 -0.05 -6.08 -11.80
C HIS A 88 0.09 -5.84 -10.30
N VAL A 89 -0.63 -6.61 -9.48
CA VAL A 89 -0.67 -6.43 -8.03
C VAL A 89 0.29 -7.41 -7.36
N THR A 90 1.20 -6.87 -6.57
CA THR A 90 2.06 -7.64 -5.65
C THR A 90 1.56 -7.41 -4.23
N CYS A 91 1.26 -8.47 -3.50
CA CYS A 91 0.86 -8.40 -2.09
C CYS A 91 1.92 -9.03 -1.19
N LEU A 92 2.31 -8.31 -0.14
CA LEU A 92 3.27 -8.77 0.86
C LEU A 92 2.66 -8.63 2.26
N TRP A 93 2.60 -9.74 2.99
CA TRP A 93 2.02 -9.81 4.33
C TRP A 93 3.10 -10.12 5.35
N ALA A 94 3.18 -9.33 6.42
CA ALA A 94 4.19 -9.51 7.46
C ALA A 94 3.55 -10.03 8.76
N ALA A 95 3.78 -11.31 9.07
CA ALA A 95 3.33 -11.94 10.31
C ALA A 95 4.02 -11.32 11.54
N GLY A 96 3.33 -11.18 12.67
CA GLY A 96 3.93 -10.61 13.89
C GLY A 96 4.20 -9.09 13.84
N VAL A 97 3.77 -8.41 12.77
CA VAL A 97 4.03 -6.99 12.58
C VAL A 97 2.76 -6.19 12.86
N ARG A 98 2.85 -5.33 13.88
CA ARG A 98 1.84 -4.33 14.26
C ARG A 98 1.98 -3.05 13.42
N HIS A 99 1.44 -1.91 13.87
CA HIS A 99 1.51 -0.64 13.14
C HIS A 99 2.92 -0.02 13.07
N ARG A 100 3.81 -0.64 12.28
CA ARG A 100 5.18 -0.17 12.04
C ARG A 100 5.66 -0.59 10.67
N ILE A 101 6.49 0.25 10.07
CA ILE A 101 7.20 -0.09 8.82
C ILE A 101 8.51 -0.81 9.18
N THR A 102 8.70 -2.02 8.65
CA THR A 102 9.91 -2.81 8.92
C THR A 102 11.01 -2.55 7.87
N PRO A 103 12.29 -2.85 8.19
CA PRO A 103 13.37 -2.79 7.20
C PRO A 103 13.12 -3.68 5.97
N GLU A 104 12.46 -4.82 6.14
CA GLU A 104 12.08 -5.73 5.05
C GLU A 104 11.03 -5.09 4.15
N ALA A 105 10.02 -4.41 4.72
CA ALA A 105 9.01 -3.67 3.97
C ALA A 105 9.63 -2.56 3.10
N LEU A 106 10.59 -1.82 3.66
CA LEU A 106 11.36 -0.81 2.95
C LEU A 106 12.19 -1.43 1.82
N SER A 107 12.90 -2.53 2.12
CA SER A 107 13.73 -3.23 1.15
C SER A 107 12.92 -3.77 -0.02
N ALA A 108 11.76 -4.40 0.26
CA ALA A 108 10.84 -4.88 -0.75
C ALA A 108 10.29 -3.74 -1.63
N THR A 109 10.03 -2.60 -1.03
CA THR A 109 9.56 -1.41 -1.76
C THR A 109 10.63 -0.85 -2.68
N VAL A 110 11.87 -0.71 -2.19
CA VAL A 110 13.00 -0.30 -3.03
C VAL A 110 13.19 -1.28 -4.19
N ALA A 111 13.14 -2.58 -3.93
CA ALA A 111 13.25 -3.61 -4.97
C ALA A 111 12.12 -3.48 -6.02
N PHE A 112 10.88 -3.30 -5.57
CA PHE A 112 9.72 -3.09 -6.43
C PHE A 112 9.90 -1.85 -7.32
N PHE A 113 10.28 -0.71 -6.75
CA PHE A 113 10.55 0.51 -7.52
C PHE A 113 11.69 0.32 -8.52
N ARG A 114 12.79 -0.34 -8.12
CA ARG A 114 13.90 -0.65 -9.04
C ARG A 114 13.42 -1.48 -10.23
N GLN A 115 12.59 -2.49 -9.99
CA GLN A 115 12.09 -3.39 -11.02
C GLN A 115 11.22 -2.70 -12.07
N HIS A 116 10.40 -1.71 -11.71
CA HIS A 116 9.48 -1.09 -12.68
C HIS A 116 9.67 0.41 -12.95
N LEU A 117 10.67 1.08 -12.34
CA LEU A 117 11.03 2.47 -12.69
C LEU A 117 12.43 2.61 -13.32
N LEU A 118 13.33 1.65 -13.16
CA LEU A 118 14.62 1.70 -13.84
C LEU A 118 14.45 1.21 -15.27
N ASN A 119 14.12 2.14 -16.16
CA ASN A 119 14.16 1.90 -17.60
C ASN A 119 15.58 1.46 -18.00
N ALA A 120 15.67 0.51 -18.94
CA ALA A 120 16.92 -0.01 -19.49
C ALA A 120 17.88 1.08 -20.04
N GLU A 121 17.36 2.28 -20.31
CA GLU A 121 18.12 3.43 -20.82
C GLU A 121 18.94 4.16 -19.73
N TYR A 122 18.56 4.08 -18.44
CA TYR A 122 19.32 4.67 -17.32
C TYR A 122 20.28 3.69 -16.62
N ALA A 123 20.09 2.38 -16.82
CA ALA A 123 20.93 1.35 -16.24
C ALA A 123 22.38 1.38 -16.78
N TYR A 124 22.59 1.80 -18.03
CA TYR A 124 23.92 1.98 -18.60
C TYR A 124 24.70 3.11 -17.92
N THR A 125 24.05 4.24 -17.65
CA THR A 125 24.72 5.45 -17.11
C THR A 125 25.10 5.27 -15.64
N LEU A 126 24.24 4.65 -14.83
CA LEU A 126 24.55 4.31 -13.43
C LEU A 126 25.51 3.12 -13.31
N GLY A 127 25.45 2.15 -14.23
CA GLY A 127 26.41 1.04 -14.29
C GLY A 127 27.83 1.53 -14.57
N LEU A 128 28.01 2.44 -15.53
CA LEU A 128 29.31 3.07 -15.83
C LEU A 128 29.82 3.95 -14.67
N GLN A 129 28.95 4.70 -14.00
CA GLN A 129 29.34 5.53 -12.84
C GLN A 129 29.72 4.69 -11.61
N ALA A 130 29.07 3.55 -11.38
CA ALA A 130 29.41 2.64 -10.30
C ALA A 130 30.73 1.90 -10.55
N VAL A 131 30.99 1.47 -11.79
CA VAL A 131 32.27 0.84 -12.18
C VAL A 131 33.41 1.86 -12.16
N ALA A 132 33.19 3.11 -12.61
CA ALA A 132 34.19 4.17 -12.53
C ALA A 132 34.57 4.50 -11.08
N LYS A 133 33.58 4.62 -10.17
CA LYS A 133 33.85 4.86 -8.74
C LYS A 133 34.57 3.70 -8.05
N LEU A 134 34.36 2.45 -8.49
CA LEU A 134 35.09 1.28 -7.99
C LEU A 134 36.52 1.21 -8.54
N ALA A 135 36.75 1.63 -9.80
CA ALA A 135 38.08 1.74 -10.38
C ALA A 135 38.93 2.82 -9.69
N ASP A 136 38.34 3.97 -9.35
CA ASP A 136 39.01 5.05 -8.61
C ASP A 136 39.39 4.63 -7.17
N TRP A 137 38.61 3.74 -6.54
CA TRP A 137 38.89 3.24 -5.19
C TRP A 137 40.08 2.27 -5.14
N HIS A 138 40.38 1.59 -6.25
CA HIS A 138 41.51 0.66 -6.35
C HIS A 138 42.83 1.34 -6.76
N PHE A 139 42.83 2.61 -7.16
CA PHE A 139 44.04 3.36 -7.53
C PHE A 139 44.58 4.27 -6.40
N CYS A 140 43.85 4.38 -5.28
CA CYS A 140 44.26 5.14 -4.09
C CYS A 140 44.68 4.25 -2.89
N ARG A 141 45.24 3.07 -3.14
CA ARG A 141 45.99 2.30 -2.12
C ARG A 141 47.45 2.15 -2.54
#